data_AF-A0AAJ3RPF3-F1
#
_entry.id   AF-A0AAJ3RPF3-F1
#
_cell.length_a   1.000
_cell.length_b   1.000
_cell.length_c   1.000
_cell.angle_alpha   90.00
_cell.angle_beta   90.00
_cell.angle_gamma   90.00
#
_symmetry.space_group_name_H-M   'P 1'
#
loop_
_entity.id
_entity.type
_entity.pdbx_description
1 polymer ?
#
loop_
_entity_poly.entity_id
_entity_poly.type
_entity_poly.pdbx_seq_one_letter_code
_entity_poly.pdbx_strand_id
1 'polypeptide(L)'
;MRNYSEKLQQLLSLLTCVLLVMAVSIRRDGKVVGRELKQQQADSTKTETMVVLEDGSVRLNTTELGKDIIGYGGTVPLEIILEDGRVKSIKALENSETPDFFKEASALLTKWNGRTVAEAQKLKVDAVSGATFSSKAIIGNVQRGLQYAEKNPVQDSIWAELDFSSKAIAGLIVVLLAAIVPLFVKDRRYRISQQILNVIVLGFWCGSFLNYTSIVSYMSNGMNVLTLIVPVIMLITAFVYPLFGKKSYYCTHVCPFGSLQELAGKCVGYKIKMKPKTTKRLDLFRQLLWAVLMLCLWTGVWFDWIDYEPFSAFVFQSASWVVIVIAVVFVALSTVIVRPYCRFVCPTGSLFKYSQQSTLKNKK
;
A
#
# COMPACT_ATOMS: atom_id res chain seq x y z
N MET A 1 -7.99 29.12 23.76
CA MET A 1 -6.52 28.99 23.54
C MET A 1 -5.93 27.64 23.99
N ARG A 2 -6.25 27.10 25.18
CA ARG A 2 -5.66 25.84 25.68
C ARG A 2 -5.90 24.59 24.79
N ASN A 3 -7.11 24.43 24.26
CA ASN A 3 -7.43 23.33 23.33
C ASN A 3 -6.71 23.43 21.97
N TYR A 4 -6.36 24.65 21.52
CA TYR A 4 -5.66 24.84 20.25
C TYR A 4 -4.19 24.43 20.37
N SER A 5 -3.54 24.81 21.48
CA SER A 5 -2.16 24.41 21.78
C SER A 5 -2.00 22.88 21.91
N GLU A 6 -2.95 22.20 22.56
CA GLU A 6 -2.94 20.73 22.67
C GLU A 6 -3.10 20.03 21.32
N LYS A 7 -4.01 20.51 20.46
CA LYS A 7 -4.20 19.96 19.11
C LYS A 7 -3.00 20.21 18.21
N LEU A 8 -2.38 21.38 18.31
CA LEU A 8 -1.16 21.71 17.56
C LEU A 8 0.01 20.80 17.97
N GLN A 9 0.19 20.55 19.28
CA GLN A 9 1.20 19.60 19.76
C GLN A 9 0.94 18.17 19.26
N GLN A 10 -0.31 17.74 19.23
CA GLN A 10 -0.66 16.42 18.67
C GLN A 10 -0.35 16.34 17.18
N LEU A 11 -0.67 17.38 16.40
CA LEU A 11 -0.31 17.45 14.98
C LEU A 11 1.21 17.41 14.76
N LEU A 12 1.98 18.11 15.58
CA LEU A 12 3.44 18.05 15.55
C LEU A 12 3.94 16.64 15.88
N SER A 13 3.39 15.98 16.91
CA SER A 13 3.75 14.61 17.25
C SER A 13 3.42 13.61 16.13
N LEU A 14 2.28 13.79 15.46
CA LEU A 14 1.90 13.01 14.28
C LEU A 14 2.87 13.24 13.13
N LEU A 15 3.20 14.50 12.83
CA LEU A 15 4.16 14.87 11.80
C LEU A 15 5.53 14.23 12.07
N THR A 16 6.00 14.27 13.32
CA THR A 16 7.26 13.61 13.68
C THR A 16 7.18 12.11 13.43
N CYS A 17 6.12 11.41 13.83
CA CYS A 17 5.94 9.99 13.52
C CYS A 17 6.00 9.69 12.02
N VAL A 18 5.35 10.51 11.19
CA VAL A 18 5.38 10.36 9.73
C VAL A 18 6.80 10.52 9.20
N LEU A 19 7.54 11.53 9.67
CA LEU A 19 8.95 11.73 9.31
C LEU A 19 9.85 10.58 9.79
N LEU A 20 9.59 10.01 10.97
CA LEU A 20 10.34 8.86 11.49
C LEU A 20 10.14 7.63 10.59
N VAL A 21 8.90 7.34 10.20
CA VAL A 21 8.58 6.22 9.29
C VAL A 21 9.17 6.47 7.90
N MET A 22 9.09 7.70 7.40
CA MET A 22 9.71 8.09 6.14
C MET A 22 11.23 7.90 6.16
N ALA A 23 11.92 8.31 7.24
CA ALA A 23 13.35 8.08 7.37
C ALA A 23 13.70 6.57 7.34
N VAL A 24 12.86 5.71 7.93
CA VAL A 24 13.02 4.25 7.84
C VAL A 24 12.75 3.74 6.43
N SER A 25 11.71 4.20 5.73
CA SER A 25 11.40 3.75 4.36
C SER A 25 12.53 4.11 3.38
N ILE A 26 13.11 5.30 3.54
CA ILE A 26 14.29 5.73 2.77
C ILE A 26 15.49 4.82 3.04
N ARG A 27 15.72 4.45 4.30
CA ARG A 27 16.85 3.60 4.68
C ARG A 27 16.68 2.14 4.26
N ARG A 28 15.48 1.59 4.39
CA ARG A 28 15.16 0.18 4.09
C ARG A 28 15.04 -0.06 2.59
N ASP A 29 14.21 0.74 1.92
CA ASP A 29 13.80 0.46 0.54
C ASP A 29 14.34 1.50 -0.46
N GLY A 30 14.87 2.64 0.01
CA GLY A 30 15.29 3.74 -0.87
C GLY A 30 14.12 4.43 -1.57
N LYS A 31 12.88 4.16 -1.13
CA LYS A 31 11.64 4.67 -1.72
C LYS A 31 10.81 5.47 -0.72
N VAL A 32 10.06 6.44 -1.24
CA VAL A 32 9.05 7.19 -0.51
C VAL A 32 7.85 7.40 -1.42
N VAL A 33 6.68 6.96 -0.96
CA VAL A 33 5.37 7.05 -1.62
C VAL A 33 5.47 6.59 -3.09
N GLY A 34 6.08 5.42 -3.30
CA GLY A 34 6.23 4.80 -4.62
C GLY A 34 7.32 5.41 -5.51
N ARG A 35 8.03 6.46 -5.07
CA ARG A 35 9.13 7.09 -5.82
C ARG A 35 10.48 6.63 -5.28
N GLU A 36 11.37 6.16 -6.15
CA GLU A 36 12.75 5.83 -5.79
C GLU A 36 13.58 7.12 -5.65
N LEU A 37 14.28 7.30 -4.53
CA LEU A 37 15.11 8.49 -4.28
C LEU A 37 16.49 8.39 -4.92
N LYS A 38 16.89 7.20 -5.40
CA LYS A 38 18.25 6.92 -5.87
C LYS A 38 18.42 6.97 -7.40
N GLN A 39 17.45 7.52 -8.13
CA GLN A 39 17.49 7.58 -9.60
C GLN A 39 17.05 8.94 -10.14
N GLN A 40 17.79 9.99 -9.75
CA GLN A 40 17.76 11.29 -10.42
C GLN A 40 19.19 11.79 -10.69
N GLN A 41 19.92 11.07 -11.53
CA GLN A 41 20.95 11.69 -12.39
C GLN A 41 21.22 10.76 -13.58
N ALA A 42 21.05 11.27 -14.80
CA ALA A 42 20.91 10.60 -16.10
C ALA A 42 19.56 9.84 -16.23
N ASP A 43 18.61 10.20 -17.09
CA ASP A 43 18.76 10.56 -18.50
C ASP A 43 17.49 11.27 -19.03
N SER A 44 17.63 11.89 -20.20
CA SER A 44 16.75 12.76 -20.98
C SER A 44 15.26 12.40 -20.98
N THR A 45 14.41 13.45 -21.02
CA THR A 45 12.99 13.48 -21.41
C THR A 45 12.35 12.12 -21.75
N LYS A 46 12.08 11.29 -20.74
CA LYS A 46 11.29 10.07 -20.93
C LYS A 46 9.88 10.48 -21.33
N THR A 47 9.57 10.35 -22.62
CA THR A 47 8.19 10.42 -23.06
C THR A 47 7.49 9.19 -22.49
N GLU A 48 6.50 9.40 -21.62
CA GLU A 48 5.76 8.30 -20.99
C GLU A 48 5.17 7.38 -22.06
N THR A 49 5.47 6.08 -21.97
CA THR A 49 5.11 5.05 -22.94
C THR A 49 3.59 4.87 -23.06
N MET A 50 2.84 5.20 -22.01
CA MET A 50 1.39 5.04 -21.94
C MET A 50 0.81 6.10 -21.01
N VAL A 51 -0.14 6.88 -21.52
CA VAL A 51 -0.79 7.99 -20.79
C VAL A 51 -2.30 7.92 -21.03
N VAL A 52 -3.10 8.05 -19.97
CA VAL A 52 -4.55 8.25 -20.09
C VAL A 52 -4.80 9.75 -20.28
N LEU A 53 -5.49 10.10 -21.37
CA LEU A 53 -5.87 11.46 -21.73
C LEU A 53 -7.10 11.90 -20.94
N GLU A 54 -7.34 13.21 -20.89
CA GLU A 54 -8.46 13.81 -20.12
C GLU A 54 -9.85 13.34 -20.61
N ASP A 55 -9.94 12.87 -21.85
CA ASP A 55 -11.15 12.31 -22.46
C ASP A 55 -11.37 10.81 -22.17
N GLY A 56 -10.49 10.19 -21.36
CA GLY A 56 -10.53 8.75 -21.06
C GLY A 56 -9.84 7.87 -22.11
N SER A 57 -9.38 8.45 -23.22
CA SER A 57 -8.62 7.69 -24.23
C SER A 57 -7.18 7.43 -23.78
N VAL A 58 -6.57 6.39 -24.32
CA VAL A 58 -5.25 5.91 -23.92
C VAL A 58 -4.28 6.19 -25.05
N ARG A 59 -3.25 6.98 -24.77
CA ARG A 59 -2.17 7.29 -25.71
C ARG A 59 -0.95 6.41 -25.42
N LEU A 60 -0.58 5.58 -26.38
CA LEU A 60 0.61 4.74 -26.38
C LEU A 60 1.69 5.33 -27.27
N ASN A 61 2.89 5.47 -26.74
CA ASN A 61 4.06 5.94 -27.46
C ASN A 61 5.06 4.79 -27.64
N THR A 62 5.40 4.48 -28.89
CA THR A 62 6.27 3.35 -29.23
C THR A 62 7.75 3.71 -29.38
N THR A 63 8.15 4.96 -29.11
CA THR A 63 9.56 5.42 -29.24
C THR A 63 10.52 4.53 -28.45
N GLU A 64 10.21 4.26 -27.18
CA GLU A 64 11.01 3.35 -26.34
C GLU A 64 10.72 1.87 -26.63
N LEU A 65 9.47 1.54 -26.98
CA LEU A 65 9.03 0.16 -27.18
C LEU A 65 9.59 -0.47 -28.45
N GLY A 66 9.79 0.32 -29.50
CA GLY A 66 10.17 -0.11 -30.83
C GLY A 66 11.54 0.41 -31.27
N LYS A 67 12.42 0.78 -30.34
CA LYS A 67 13.79 1.24 -30.65
C LYS A 67 14.62 0.25 -31.46
N ASP A 68 14.29 -1.04 -31.38
CA ASP A 68 14.90 -2.13 -32.14
C ASP A 68 14.30 -2.32 -33.55
N ILE A 69 13.20 -1.62 -33.85
CA ILE A 69 12.45 -1.76 -35.11
C ILE A 69 12.89 -0.66 -36.07
N ILE A 70 13.70 -1.05 -37.06
CA ILE A 70 14.33 -0.15 -38.03
C ILE A 70 13.64 -0.30 -39.40
N GLY A 71 13.25 0.83 -39.99
CA GLY A 71 12.74 0.95 -41.35
C GLY A 71 13.86 1.12 -42.38
N TYR A 72 13.58 1.82 -43.47
CA TYR A 72 14.58 2.09 -44.51
C TYR A 72 15.56 3.19 -44.10
N GLY A 73 15.06 4.27 -43.52
CA GLY A 73 15.84 5.45 -43.13
C GLY A 73 16.13 5.56 -41.63
N GLY A 74 15.43 4.77 -40.80
CA GLY A 74 15.69 4.72 -39.36
C GLY A 74 14.51 4.20 -38.56
N THR A 75 14.41 4.58 -37.29
CA THR A 75 13.27 4.22 -36.44
C THR A 75 12.00 4.95 -36.86
N VAL A 76 10.87 4.26 -36.77
CA VAL A 76 9.54 4.81 -37.09
C VAL A 76 8.63 4.76 -35.86
N PRO A 77 8.85 5.65 -34.87
CA PRO A 77 8.00 5.69 -33.69
C PRO A 77 6.57 6.07 -34.05
N LEU A 78 5.61 5.42 -33.39
CA LEU A 78 4.17 5.61 -33.55
C LEU A 78 3.52 6.05 -32.23
N GLU A 79 2.48 6.86 -32.36
CA GLU A 79 1.49 7.17 -31.35
C GLU A 79 0.18 6.43 -31.65
N ILE A 80 -0.25 5.56 -30.74
CA ILE A 80 -1.48 4.77 -30.87
C ILE A 80 -2.48 5.29 -29.84
N ILE A 81 -3.65 5.73 -30.28
CA ILE A 81 -4.74 6.14 -29.39
C ILE A 81 -5.77 5.02 -29.32
N LEU A 82 -6.03 4.53 -28.12
CA LEU A 82 -7.09 3.56 -27.84
C LEU A 82 -8.26 4.26 -27.13
N GLU A 83 -9.48 3.89 -27.47
CA GLU A 83 -10.72 4.38 -26.86
C GLU A 83 -11.64 3.18 -26.68
N ASP A 84 -12.16 2.97 -25.47
CA ASP A 84 -13.00 1.81 -25.13
C ASP A 84 -12.39 0.45 -25.54
N GLY A 85 -11.07 0.30 -25.38
CA GLY A 85 -10.34 -0.93 -25.78
C GLY A 85 -10.24 -1.16 -27.29
N ARG A 86 -10.54 -0.15 -28.12
CA ARG A 86 -10.43 -0.16 -29.58
C ARG A 86 -9.40 0.84 -30.07
N VAL A 87 -8.76 0.55 -31.21
CA VAL A 87 -7.83 1.47 -31.86
C VAL A 87 -8.62 2.62 -32.49
N LYS A 88 -8.51 3.82 -31.92
CA LYS A 88 -9.12 5.04 -32.46
C LYS A 88 -8.30 5.60 -33.62
N SER A 89 -6.99 5.74 -33.42
CA SER A 89 -6.07 6.22 -34.46
C SER A 89 -4.63 5.79 -34.20
N ILE A 90 -3.85 5.71 -35.27
CA ILE A 90 -2.40 5.50 -35.24
C ILE A 90 -1.76 6.62 -36.04
N LYS A 91 -0.81 7.32 -35.44
CA LYS A 91 -0.05 8.41 -36.07
C LYS A 91 1.43 8.09 -35.99
N ALA A 92 2.19 8.41 -37.02
CA ALA A 92 3.64 8.38 -36.92
C ALA A 92 4.14 9.64 -36.21
N LEU A 93 5.08 9.44 -35.31
CA LEU A 93 5.86 10.50 -34.69
C LEU A 93 7.02 10.88 -35.62
N GLU A 94 7.84 11.83 -35.18
CA GLU A 94 9.04 12.24 -35.89
C GLU A 94 9.93 11.01 -36.18
N ASN A 95 10.25 10.82 -37.46
CA ASN A 95 10.95 9.64 -37.96
C ASN A 95 11.99 10.03 -39.01
N SER A 96 12.95 9.15 -39.25
CA SER A 96 14.08 9.38 -40.15
C SER A 96 13.89 8.72 -41.53
N GLU A 97 12.66 8.37 -41.91
CA GLU A 97 12.39 7.74 -43.20
C GLU A 97 12.52 8.71 -44.37
N THR A 98 12.77 8.17 -45.57
CA THR A 98 12.70 8.97 -46.80
C THR A 98 11.23 9.35 -47.06
N PRO A 99 10.92 10.64 -47.36
CA PRO A 99 9.54 11.10 -47.50
C PRO A 99 8.68 10.30 -48.48
N ASP A 100 9.24 9.91 -49.63
CA ASP A 100 8.51 9.18 -50.67
C ASP A 100 8.13 7.76 -50.23
N PHE A 101 9.08 7.02 -49.63
CA PHE A 101 8.82 5.67 -49.11
C PHE A 101 7.88 5.69 -47.90
N PHE A 102 8.03 6.69 -47.02
CA PHE A 102 7.16 6.82 -45.86
C PHE A 102 5.72 7.16 -46.26
N LYS A 103 5.54 8.03 -47.26
CA LYS A 103 4.21 8.39 -47.78
C LYS A 103 3.43 7.16 -48.22
N GLU A 104 4.06 6.26 -48.99
CA GLU A 104 3.45 5.01 -49.42
C GLU A 104 3.13 4.08 -48.23
N ALA A 105 4.05 3.92 -47.29
CA ALA A 105 3.85 3.07 -46.11
C ALA A 105 2.81 3.62 -45.11
N SER A 106 2.67 4.95 -45.01
CA SER A 106 1.75 5.61 -44.08
C SER A 106 0.27 5.30 -44.35
N ALA A 107 -0.06 4.86 -45.57
CA ALA A 107 -1.39 4.37 -45.93
C ALA A 107 -1.84 3.19 -45.05
N LEU A 108 -0.91 2.45 -44.44
CA LEU A 108 -1.19 1.33 -43.54
C LEU A 108 -1.75 1.77 -42.19
N LEU A 109 -1.45 2.98 -41.71
CA LEU A 109 -1.78 3.43 -40.33
C LEU A 109 -3.29 3.36 -40.01
N THR A 110 -4.15 3.44 -41.02
CA THR A 110 -5.61 3.39 -40.86
C THR A 110 -6.19 1.97 -40.80
N LYS A 111 -5.42 0.93 -41.14
CA LYS A 111 -5.91 -0.46 -41.27
C LYS A 111 -6.40 -1.08 -39.96
N TRP A 112 -5.92 -0.56 -38.83
CA TRP A 112 -6.27 -1.05 -37.49
C TRP A 112 -7.40 -0.28 -36.82
N ASN A 113 -7.83 0.87 -37.39
CA ASN A 113 -8.86 1.71 -36.77
C ASN A 113 -10.19 0.95 -36.59
N GLY A 114 -10.85 1.17 -35.45
CA GLY A 114 -12.12 0.56 -35.06
C GLY A 114 -12.02 -0.87 -34.52
N ARG A 115 -10.87 -1.53 -34.65
CA ARG A 115 -10.65 -2.89 -34.17
C ARG A 115 -10.32 -2.89 -32.68
N THR A 116 -10.74 -3.95 -31.98
CA THR A 116 -10.27 -4.20 -30.61
C THR A 116 -8.79 -4.54 -30.61
N VAL A 117 -8.10 -4.35 -29.47
CA VAL A 117 -6.67 -4.71 -29.34
C VAL A 117 -6.41 -6.16 -29.75
N ALA A 118 -7.26 -7.10 -29.32
CA ALA A 118 -7.13 -8.53 -29.64
C ALA A 118 -7.32 -8.85 -31.14
N GLU A 119 -8.25 -8.17 -31.82
CA GLU A 119 -8.46 -8.32 -33.26
C GLU A 119 -7.32 -7.68 -34.06
N ALA A 120 -6.84 -6.52 -33.61
CA ALA A 120 -5.79 -5.75 -34.26
C ALA A 120 -4.45 -6.50 -34.25
N GLN A 121 -4.11 -7.23 -33.18
CA GLN A 121 -2.91 -8.06 -33.13
C GLN A 121 -2.95 -9.26 -34.08
N LYS A 122 -4.12 -9.86 -34.29
CA LYS A 122 -4.29 -11.02 -35.18
C LYS A 122 -4.38 -10.65 -36.65
N LEU A 123 -4.57 -9.36 -36.94
CA LEU A 123 -4.67 -8.85 -38.31
C LEU A 123 -3.31 -8.95 -39.01
N LYS A 124 -3.29 -9.72 -40.11
CA LYS A 124 -2.17 -9.71 -41.05
C LYS A 124 -2.37 -8.56 -42.02
N VAL A 125 -1.47 -7.58 -41.99
CA VAL A 125 -1.45 -6.44 -42.91
C VAL A 125 -0.28 -6.63 -43.86
N ASP A 126 -0.56 -6.55 -45.17
CA ASP A 126 0.46 -6.70 -46.20
C ASP A 126 1.30 -5.43 -46.34
N ALA A 127 2.59 -5.62 -46.63
CA ALA A 127 3.50 -4.50 -46.90
C ALA A 127 3.21 -3.88 -48.27
N VAL A 128 3.44 -2.57 -48.40
CA VAL A 128 3.26 -1.85 -49.66
C VAL A 128 4.44 -2.12 -50.59
N SER A 129 4.15 -2.47 -51.85
CA SER A 129 5.17 -2.65 -52.90
C SER A 129 5.96 -1.36 -53.10
N GLY A 130 7.30 -1.45 -53.04
CA GLY A 130 8.18 -0.28 -53.13
C GLY A 130 8.49 0.40 -51.80
N ALA A 131 7.76 0.11 -50.72
CA ALA A 131 8.01 0.66 -49.38
C ALA A 131 8.05 -0.46 -48.32
N THR A 132 8.64 -1.61 -48.65
CA THR A 132 8.56 -2.83 -47.84
C THR A 132 9.23 -2.70 -46.47
N PHE A 133 10.40 -2.05 -46.38
CA PHE A 133 11.11 -1.86 -45.11
C PHE A 133 10.36 -0.92 -44.17
N SER A 134 9.93 0.24 -44.67
CA SER A 134 9.11 1.20 -43.92
C SER A 134 7.76 0.60 -43.50
N SER A 135 7.12 -0.19 -44.37
CA SER A 135 5.88 -0.92 -44.05
C SER A 135 6.08 -1.93 -42.91
N LYS A 136 7.16 -2.71 -42.94
CA LYS A 136 7.49 -3.66 -41.87
C LYS A 136 7.76 -2.95 -40.54
N ALA A 137 8.40 -1.78 -40.57
CA ALA A 137 8.65 -0.98 -39.38
C ALA A 137 7.35 -0.47 -38.74
N ILE A 138 6.40 0.02 -39.56
CA ILE A 138 5.07 0.42 -39.07
C ILE A 138 4.33 -0.78 -38.47
N ILE A 139 4.23 -1.89 -39.21
CA ILE A 139 3.53 -3.10 -38.75
C ILE A 139 4.12 -3.60 -37.43
N GLY A 140 5.45 -3.65 -37.33
CA GLY A 140 6.15 -4.08 -36.12
C GLY A 140 5.89 -3.17 -34.92
N ASN A 141 5.92 -1.85 -35.11
CA ASN A 141 5.63 -0.88 -34.04
C ASN A 141 4.18 -0.98 -33.57
N VAL A 142 3.21 -1.14 -34.48
CA VAL A 142 1.81 -1.36 -34.11
C VAL A 142 1.65 -2.63 -33.30
N GLN A 143 2.23 -3.75 -33.75
CA GLN A 143 2.16 -5.02 -33.02
C GLN A 143 2.78 -4.90 -31.61
N ARG A 144 3.94 -4.25 -31.49
CA ARG A 144 4.61 -4.05 -30.20
C ARG A 144 3.79 -3.16 -29.26
N GLY A 145 3.24 -2.08 -29.77
CA GLY A 145 2.36 -1.17 -29.01
C GLY A 145 1.09 -1.87 -28.51
N LEU A 146 0.43 -2.64 -29.37
CA LEU A 146 -0.77 -3.41 -29.01
C LEU A 146 -0.46 -4.54 -28.02
N GLN A 147 0.70 -5.21 -28.15
CA GLN A 147 1.14 -6.22 -27.19
C GLN A 147 1.42 -5.61 -25.81
N TYR A 148 2.00 -4.41 -25.78
CA TYR A 148 2.19 -3.68 -24.54
C TYR A 148 0.86 -3.28 -23.91
N ALA A 149 -0.11 -2.81 -24.71
CA ALA A 149 -1.45 -2.45 -24.25
C ALA A 149 -2.21 -3.64 -23.65
N GLU A 150 -2.08 -4.83 -24.24
CA GLU A 150 -2.71 -6.05 -23.72
C GLU A 150 -2.10 -6.49 -22.37
N LYS A 151 -0.78 -6.38 -22.23
CA LYS A 151 -0.08 -6.69 -20.97
C LYS A 151 -0.34 -5.66 -19.87
N ASN A 152 -0.72 -4.44 -20.25
CA ASN A 152 -0.99 -3.32 -19.36
C ASN A 152 -2.40 -2.77 -19.66
N PRO A 153 -3.47 -3.53 -19.35
CA PRO A 153 -4.83 -3.08 -19.63
C PRO A 153 -5.10 -1.78 -18.87
N VAL A 154 -5.58 -0.76 -19.59
CA VAL A 154 -6.11 0.44 -18.93
C VAL A 154 -7.38 0.05 -18.23
N GLN A 155 -7.31 0.04 -16.90
CA GLN A 155 -8.46 -0.23 -16.06
C GLN A 155 -9.39 0.99 -16.07
N ASP A 156 -10.26 1.04 -17.08
CA ASP A 156 -11.51 1.78 -16.93
C ASP A 156 -12.44 0.98 -16.03
N SER A 157 -12.23 1.14 -14.72
CA SER A 157 -13.29 1.28 -13.74
C SER A 157 -12.68 1.33 -12.35
N ILE A 158 -13.02 2.38 -11.61
CA ILE A 158 -12.88 2.49 -10.15
C ILE A 158 -13.42 1.22 -9.43
N TRP A 159 -14.32 0.49 -10.08
CA TRP A 159 -14.91 -0.78 -9.62
C TRP A 159 -14.06 -2.03 -9.90
N ALA A 160 -13.10 -2.02 -10.83
CA ALA A 160 -12.19 -3.14 -11.08
C ALA A 160 -11.00 -3.17 -10.10
N GLU A 161 -10.64 -2.02 -9.50
CA GLU A 161 -9.62 -1.95 -8.44
C GLU A 161 -10.15 -2.36 -7.05
N LEU A 162 -11.46 -2.40 -6.88
CA LEU A 162 -12.08 -2.90 -5.65
C LEU A 162 -12.06 -4.42 -5.67
N ASP A 163 -11.22 -5.00 -4.82
CA ASP A 163 -11.20 -6.44 -4.59
C ASP A 163 -12.53 -6.87 -3.95
N PHE A 164 -13.45 -7.40 -4.76
CA PHE A 164 -14.71 -7.99 -4.30
C PHE A 164 -14.55 -9.41 -3.77
N SER A 165 -13.33 -9.82 -3.40
CA SER A 165 -13.10 -11.07 -2.69
C SER A 165 -13.95 -11.13 -1.42
N SER A 166 -14.48 -12.32 -1.12
CA SER A 166 -15.24 -12.58 0.10
C SER A 166 -14.46 -12.20 1.36
N LYS A 167 -13.12 -12.32 1.32
CA LYS A 167 -12.21 -11.87 2.39
C LYS A 167 -12.20 -10.35 2.54
N ALA A 168 -12.18 -9.60 1.44
CA ALA A 168 -12.15 -8.14 1.45
C ALA A 168 -13.47 -7.57 1.98
N ILE A 169 -14.61 -8.11 1.53
CA ILE A 169 -15.94 -7.71 2.01
C ILE A 169 -16.10 -8.02 3.50
N ALA A 170 -15.75 -9.24 3.94
CA ALA A 170 -15.83 -9.62 5.34
C ALA A 170 -14.90 -8.75 6.22
N GLY A 171 -13.67 -8.52 5.77
CA GLY A 171 -12.71 -7.65 6.46
C GLY A 171 -13.20 -6.20 6.57
N LEU A 172 -13.78 -5.66 5.50
CA LEU A 172 -14.35 -4.32 5.46
C LEU A 172 -15.51 -4.17 6.45
N ILE A 173 -16.47 -5.10 6.44
CA ILE A 173 -17.59 -5.10 7.39
C ILE A 173 -17.09 -5.13 8.83
N VAL A 174 -16.17 -6.04 9.16
CA VAL A 174 -15.67 -6.19 10.53
C VAL A 174 -14.88 -4.97 10.99
N VAL A 175 -14.05 -4.36 10.13
CA VAL A 175 -13.33 -3.13 10.46
C VAL A 175 -14.28 -1.95 10.65
N LEU A 176 -15.30 -1.79 9.81
CA LEU A 176 -16.28 -0.72 9.95
C LEU A 176 -17.09 -0.88 11.24
N LEU A 177 -17.50 -2.10 11.57
CA LEU A 177 -18.15 -2.39 12.86
C LEU A 177 -17.23 -2.01 14.02
N ALA A 178 -15.97 -2.46 14.01
CA ALA A 178 -14.98 -2.12 15.02
C ALA A 178 -14.69 -0.62 15.15
N ALA A 179 -14.72 0.11 14.03
CA ALA A 179 -14.45 1.53 13.97
C ALA A 179 -15.62 2.35 14.53
N ILE A 180 -16.84 2.07 14.08
CA ILE A 180 -17.99 2.96 14.25
C ILE A 180 -18.83 2.57 15.46
N VAL A 181 -19.22 1.31 15.61
CA VAL A 181 -20.24 0.89 16.58
C VAL A 181 -19.84 1.15 18.04
N PRO A 182 -18.57 0.92 18.48
CA PRO A 182 -18.17 1.24 19.86
C PRO A 182 -18.23 2.74 20.21
N LEU A 183 -18.39 3.65 19.24
CA LEU A 183 -18.59 5.07 19.50
C LEU A 183 -19.99 5.36 20.06
N PHE A 184 -20.99 4.58 19.64
CA PHE A 184 -22.39 4.77 19.99
C PHE A 184 -22.90 3.74 21.01
N VAL A 185 -22.48 2.48 20.87
CA VAL A 185 -22.96 1.36 21.67
C VAL A 185 -21.87 0.89 22.63
N LYS A 186 -22.15 1.00 23.94
CA LYS A 186 -21.23 0.57 25.02
C LYS A 186 -21.68 -0.73 25.69
N ASP A 187 -22.09 -1.71 24.88
CA ASP A 187 -22.55 -3.00 25.38
C ASP A 187 -21.39 -4.01 25.50
N ARG A 188 -21.40 -4.78 26.60
CA ARG A 188 -20.43 -5.84 26.89
C ARG A 188 -20.55 -7.00 25.91
N ARG A 189 -21.77 -7.37 25.50
CA ARG A 189 -22.01 -8.47 24.56
C ARG A 189 -21.43 -8.16 23.20
N TYR A 190 -21.78 -7.00 22.65
CA TYR A 190 -21.21 -6.50 21.40
C TYR A 190 -19.68 -6.46 21.44
N ARG A 191 -19.08 -5.98 22.55
CA ARG A 191 -17.63 -5.95 22.67
C ARG A 191 -16.97 -7.32 22.61
N ILE A 192 -17.58 -8.35 23.18
CA ILE A 192 -17.05 -9.73 23.09
C ILE A 192 -17.20 -10.24 21.65
N SER A 193 -18.37 -10.06 21.02
CA SER A 193 -18.60 -10.47 19.64
C SER A 193 -17.61 -9.80 18.67
N GLN A 194 -17.37 -8.49 18.82
CA GLN A 194 -16.40 -7.76 18.01
C GLN A 194 -14.97 -8.26 18.22
N GLN A 195 -14.59 -8.61 19.46
CA GLN A 195 -13.27 -9.17 19.73
C GLN A 195 -13.08 -10.50 19.02
N ILE A 196 -14.09 -11.37 19.03
CA ILE A 196 -14.08 -12.65 18.34
C ILE A 196 -13.96 -12.43 16.82
N LEU A 197 -14.77 -11.52 16.27
CA LEU A 197 -14.72 -11.18 14.84
C LEU A 197 -13.35 -10.62 14.42
N ASN A 198 -12.74 -9.74 15.22
CA ASN A 198 -11.41 -9.23 14.90
C ASN A 198 -10.35 -10.35 14.89
N VAL A 199 -10.44 -11.31 15.79
CA VAL A 199 -9.47 -12.42 15.85
C VAL A 199 -9.66 -13.38 14.68
N ILE A 200 -10.90 -13.80 14.42
CA ILE A 200 -11.20 -14.80 13.39
C ILE A 200 -11.13 -14.20 12.00
N VAL A 201 -11.84 -13.09 11.75
CA VAL A 201 -11.95 -12.50 10.41
C VAL A 201 -10.70 -11.68 10.10
N LEU A 202 -10.40 -10.63 10.89
CA LEU A 202 -9.27 -9.75 10.56
C LEU A 202 -7.91 -10.43 10.78
N GLY A 203 -7.78 -11.22 11.85
CA GLY A 203 -6.58 -11.99 12.16
C GLY A 203 -6.42 -13.18 11.22
N PHE A 204 -7.09 -14.30 11.51
CA PHE A 204 -6.81 -15.58 10.84
C PHE A 204 -7.29 -15.68 9.39
N TRP A 205 -8.42 -15.05 9.03
CA TRP A 205 -8.98 -15.20 7.68
C TRP A 205 -8.41 -14.20 6.68
N CYS A 206 -8.40 -12.91 7.03
CA CYS A 206 -7.92 -11.82 6.17
C CYS A 206 -6.41 -11.58 6.32
N GLY A 207 -5.80 -11.87 7.47
CA GLY A 207 -4.41 -11.50 7.74
C GLY A 207 -4.17 -9.98 7.73
N SER A 208 -5.20 -9.19 8.03
CA SER A 208 -5.17 -7.74 7.93
C SER A 208 -4.99 -7.11 9.30
N PHE A 209 -3.83 -6.49 9.52
CA PHE A 209 -3.48 -5.78 10.74
C PHE A 209 -2.41 -4.73 10.46
N LEU A 210 -2.31 -3.73 11.34
CA LEU A 210 -1.24 -2.74 11.29
C LEU A 210 -0.09 -3.23 12.17
N ASN A 211 0.96 -3.68 11.50
CA ASN A 211 2.27 -3.92 12.08
C ASN A 211 3.25 -2.87 11.51
N TYR A 212 4.46 -2.84 12.04
CA TYR A 212 5.46 -1.86 11.64
C TYR A 212 5.96 -2.11 10.21
N THR A 213 6.08 -3.38 9.77
CA THR A 213 6.44 -3.73 8.38
C THR A 213 5.44 -3.16 7.39
N SER A 214 4.13 -3.35 7.59
CA SER A 214 3.09 -2.83 6.70
C SER A 214 3.09 -1.31 6.65
N ILE A 215 3.29 -0.61 7.78
CA ILE A 215 3.35 0.86 7.81
C ILE A 215 4.54 1.37 6.99
N VAL A 216 5.72 0.74 7.13
CA VAL A 216 6.90 1.08 6.31
C VAL A 216 6.65 0.75 4.84
N SER A 217 6.10 -0.43 4.52
CA SER A 217 5.79 -0.83 3.15
C SER A 217 4.80 0.11 2.45
N TYR A 218 3.79 0.61 3.17
CA TYR A 218 2.86 1.63 2.67
C TYR A 218 3.57 2.97 2.41
N MET A 219 4.51 3.33 3.29
CA MET A 219 5.34 4.53 3.09
C MET A 219 6.31 4.37 1.92
N SER A 220 6.89 3.19 1.71
CA SER A 220 7.86 2.94 0.64
C SER A 220 7.19 2.84 -0.73
N ASN A 221 6.15 2.02 -0.85
CA ASN A 221 5.53 1.67 -2.12
C ASN A 221 4.32 2.53 -2.48
N GLY A 222 3.87 3.38 -1.56
CA GLY A 222 2.58 4.07 -1.68
C GLY A 222 1.42 3.14 -1.33
N MET A 223 0.23 3.74 -1.24
CA MET A 223 -1.01 3.00 -0.96
C MET A 223 -1.99 3.22 -2.10
N ASN A 224 -2.34 2.16 -2.82
CA ASN A 224 -3.54 2.19 -3.64
C ASN A 224 -4.75 2.11 -2.67
N VAL A 225 -5.49 3.22 -2.58
CA VAL A 225 -6.55 3.41 -1.56
C VAL A 225 -7.73 2.47 -1.78
N LEU A 226 -8.02 2.09 -3.03
CA LEU A 226 -9.15 1.24 -3.39
C LEU A 226 -8.88 -0.22 -3.04
N THR A 227 -7.70 -0.73 -3.41
CA THR A 227 -7.28 -2.11 -3.09
C THR A 227 -6.98 -2.31 -1.60
N LEU A 228 -6.45 -1.29 -0.91
CA LEU A 228 -6.05 -1.36 0.51
C LEU A 228 -7.07 -0.70 1.44
N ILE A 229 -8.36 -0.72 1.10
CA ILE A 229 -9.41 -0.03 1.85
C ILE A 229 -9.46 -0.44 3.33
N VAL A 230 -9.24 -1.73 3.64
CA VAL A 230 -9.23 -2.25 5.01
C VAL A 230 -8.06 -1.66 5.82
N PRO A 231 -6.78 -1.78 5.39
CA PRO A 231 -5.66 -1.05 6.02
C PRO A 231 -5.83 0.46 6.11
N VAL A 232 -6.42 1.11 5.10
CA VAL A 232 -6.68 2.56 5.11
C VAL A 232 -7.61 2.92 6.26
N ILE A 233 -8.73 2.22 6.43
CA ILE A 233 -9.63 2.46 7.57
C ILE A 233 -8.91 2.19 8.89
N MET A 234 -8.09 1.14 8.98
CA MET A 234 -7.28 0.89 10.17
C MET A 234 -6.33 2.07 10.48
N LEU A 235 -5.64 2.63 9.48
CA LEU A 235 -4.75 3.79 9.67
C LEU A 235 -5.53 5.03 10.12
N ILE A 236 -6.71 5.28 9.54
CA ILE A 236 -7.60 6.35 9.97
C ILE A 236 -7.99 6.16 11.44
N THR A 237 -8.40 4.94 11.85
CA THR A 237 -8.73 4.68 13.25
C THR A 237 -7.52 4.77 14.20
N ALA A 238 -6.30 4.57 13.71
CA ALA A 238 -5.08 4.64 14.49
C ALA A 238 -4.57 6.08 14.70
N PHE A 239 -4.66 6.93 13.66
CA PHE A 239 -4.07 8.27 13.66
C PHE A 239 -5.09 9.43 13.74
N VAL A 240 -6.30 9.27 13.15
CA VAL A 240 -7.30 10.35 13.09
C VAL A 240 -8.20 10.38 14.33
N TYR A 241 -8.72 9.22 14.75
CA TYR A 241 -9.61 9.11 15.93
C TYR A 241 -9.01 9.71 17.23
N PRO A 242 -7.71 9.57 17.51
CA PRO A 242 -7.08 10.20 18.66
C PRO A 242 -7.10 11.73 18.65
N LEU A 243 -7.12 12.38 17.47
CA LEU A 243 -7.26 13.84 17.34
C LEU A 243 -8.62 14.34 17.86
N PHE A 244 -9.62 13.45 17.90
CA PHE A 244 -10.93 13.67 18.49
C PHE A 244 -11.02 13.18 19.95
N GLY A 245 -9.88 12.94 20.61
CA GLY A 245 -9.80 12.54 22.02
C GLY A 245 -9.95 11.04 22.28
N LYS A 246 -10.10 10.20 21.25
CA LYS A 246 -10.19 8.73 21.39
C LYS A 246 -8.80 8.09 21.34
N LYS A 247 -8.05 8.22 22.43
CA LYS A 247 -6.68 7.69 22.53
C LYS A 247 -6.66 6.16 22.40
N SER A 248 -5.68 5.64 21.65
CA SER A 248 -5.43 4.20 21.45
C SER A 248 -6.65 3.40 20.98
N TYR A 249 -7.52 4.02 20.16
CA TYR A 249 -8.76 3.41 19.70
C TYR A 249 -8.53 2.13 18.90
N TYR A 250 -7.62 2.17 17.91
CA TYR A 250 -7.21 1.01 17.11
C TYR A 250 -6.81 -0.19 17.98
N CYS A 251 -5.88 0.01 18.91
CA CYS A 251 -5.39 -1.03 19.82
C CYS A 251 -6.49 -1.61 20.71
N THR A 252 -7.55 -0.86 20.98
CA THR A 252 -8.63 -1.26 21.89
C THR A 252 -9.76 -2.00 21.18
N HIS A 253 -10.17 -1.53 20.00
CA HIS A 253 -11.39 -1.97 19.32
C HIS A 253 -11.17 -2.67 17.99
N VAL A 254 -10.04 -2.45 17.30
CA VAL A 254 -9.82 -2.93 15.92
C VAL A 254 -8.73 -4.00 15.87
N CYS A 255 -7.63 -3.83 16.62
CA CYS A 255 -6.45 -4.69 16.59
C CYS A 255 -6.77 -6.17 16.94
N PRO A 256 -6.51 -7.14 16.03
CA PRO A 256 -6.76 -8.56 16.27
C PRO A 256 -6.00 -9.12 17.48
N PHE A 257 -4.69 -8.82 17.59
CA PHE A 257 -3.87 -9.31 18.69
C PHE A 257 -4.23 -8.69 20.05
N GLY A 258 -4.71 -7.43 20.04
CA GLY A 258 -5.23 -6.76 21.22
C GLY A 258 -6.55 -7.39 21.70
N SER A 259 -7.43 -7.72 20.75
CA SER A 259 -8.67 -8.47 21.01
C SER A 259 -8.38 -9.87 21.56
N LEU A 260 -7.41 -10.59 20.98
CA LEU A 260 -7.02 -11.94 21.42
C LEU A 260 -6.53 -11.94 22.88
N GLN A 261 -5.64 -11.01 23.25
CA GLN A 261 -5.15 -10.89 24.62
C GLN A 261 -6.26 -10.50 25.61
N GLU A 262 -7.25 -9.69 25.20
CA GLU A 262 -8.36 -9.35 26.09
C GLU A 262 -9.33 -10.54 26.25
N LEU A 263 -9.56 -11.33 25.21
CA LEU A 263 -10.36 -12.55 25.27
C LEU A 263 -9.69 -13.61 26.17
N ALA A 264 -8.39 -13.86 26.00
CA ALA A 264 -7.62 -14.74 26.87
C ALA A 264 -7.64 -14.26 28.33
N GLY A 265 -7.59 -12.94 28.54
CA GLY A 265 -7.80 -12.32 29.85
C GLY A 265 -9.19 -12.53 30.44
N LYS A 266 -10.21 -12.97 29.70
CA LYS A 266 -11.53 -13.29 30.27
C LYS A 266 -11.66 -14.75 30.72
N CYS A 267 -10.75 -15.62 30.29
CA CYS A 267 -10.79 -17.05 30.61
C CYS A 267 -10.40 -17.36 32.07
N VAL A 268 -9.66 -16.47 32.73
CA VAL A 268 -9.17 -16.65 34.10
C VAL A 268 -9.64 -15.50 34.99
N GLY A 269 -10.28 -15.84 36.12
CA GLY A 269 -10.77 -14.87 37.11
C GLY A 269 -9.68 -14.23 37.98
N TYR A 270 -8.52 -14.88 38.11
CA TYR A 270 -7.37 -14.34 38.83
C TYR A 270 -6.62 -13.27 38.01
N LYS A 271 -6.36 -12.11 38.63
CA LYS A 271 -5.67 -10.98 37.98
C LYS A 271 -4.60 -10.39 38.89
N ILE A 272 -3.36 -10.31 38.38
CA ILE A 272 -2.26 -9.65 39.08
C ILE A 272 -2.43 -8.13 38.96
N LYS A 273 -2.73 -7.47 40.08
CA LYS A 273 -2.68 -6.01 40.19
C LYS A 273 -1.24 -5.57 40.46
N MET A 274 -0.60 -4.97 39.47
CA MET A 274 0.77 -4.47 39.60
C MET A 274 0.84 -3.17 40.40
N LYS A 275 1.89 -3.02 41.23
CA LYS A 275 2.20 -1.77 41.93
C LYS A 275 2.50 -0.65 40.90
N PRO A 276 2.12 0.62 41.19
CA PRO A 276 2.31 1.74 40.26
C PRO A 276 3.78 2.02 39.92
N LYS A 277 4.72 1.70 40.82
CA LYS A 277 6.16 1.82 40.57
C LYS A 277 6.62 0.83 39.48
N THR A 278 6.15 -0.42 39.53
CA THR A 278 6.47 -1.45 38.54
C THR A 278 5.90 -1.10 37.18
N THR A 279 4.65 -0.61 37.13
CA THR A 279 4.05 -0.20 35.85
C THR A 279 4.78 0.98 35.22
N LYS A 280 5.28 1.94 36.02
CA LYS A 280 6.11 3.04 35.51
C LYS A 280 7.44 2.55 34.96
N ARG A 281 8.11 1.61 35.64
CA ARG A 281 9.37 1.01 35.16
C ARG A 281 9.17 0.23 33.86
N LEU A 282 8.10 -0.56 33.75
CA LEU A 282 7.79 -1.28 32.51
C LEU A 282 7.37 -0.34 31.36
N ASP A 283 6.68 0.76 31.68
CA ASP A 283 6.37 1.79 30.68
C ASP A 283 7.64 2.50 30.16
N LEU A 284 8.63 2.74 31.05
CA LEU A 284 9.95 3.26 30.68
C LEU A 284 10.73 2.24 29.85
N PHE A 285 10.74 0.97 30.27
CA PHE A 285 11.35 -0.12 29.50
C PHE A 285 10.79 -0.17 28.08
N ARG A 286 9.46 -0.11 27.91
CA ARG A 286 8.83 -0.04 26.58
C ARG A 286 9.35 1.13 25.75
N GLN A 287 9.48 2.31 26.35
CA GLN A 287 9.96 3.51 25.65
C GLN A 287 11.43 3.36 25.23
N LEU A 288 12.27 2.81 26.11
CA LEU A 288 13.68 2.57 25.82
C LEU A 288 13.85 1.49 24.75
N LEU A 289 13.11 0.38 24.87
CA LEU A 289 13.07 -0.67 23.84
C LEU A 289 12.69 -0.09 22.49
N TRP A 290 11.61 0.70 22.42
CA TRP A 290 11.18 1.34 21.18
C TRP A 290 12.25 2.30 20.62
N ALA A 291 12.89 3.12 21.47
CA ALA A 291 13.95 4.02 21.03
C ALA A 291 15.17 3.27 20.47
N VAL A 292 15.59 2.19 21.12
CA VAL A 292 16.69 1.33 20.63
C VAL A 292 16.31 0.70 19.29
N LEU A 293 15.11 0.13 19.18
CA LEU A 293 14.62 -0.47 17.94
C LEU A 293 14.53 0.55 16.79
N MET A 294 14.08 1.79 17.06
CA MET A 294 14.09 2.87 16.07
C MET A 294 15.50 3.26 15.65
N LEU A 295 16.45 3.31 16.59
CA LEU A 295 17.85 3.61 16.30
C LEU A 295 18.49 2.52 15.42
N CYS A 296 18.21 1.24 15.70
CA CYS A 296 18.60 0.11 14.86
C CYS A 296 18.11 0.31 13.41
N LEU A 297 16.84 0.67 13.21
CA LEU A 297 16.29 0.93 11.88
C LEU A 297 16.95 2.11 11.16
N TRP A 298 17.22 3.22 11.85
CA TRP A 298 17.83 4.38 11.21
C TRP A 298 19.31 4.21 10.89
N THR A 299 20.03 3.47 11.74
CA THR A 299 21.44 3.12 11.52
C THR A 299 21.60 2.02 10.47
N GLY A 300 20.50 1.36 10.09
CA GLY A 300 20.50 0.21 9.20
C GLY A 300 21.02 -1.06 9.85
N VAL A 301 21.22 -1.03 11.17
CA VAL A 301 21.65 -2.17 11.96
C VAL A 301 20.40 -2.96 12.32
N TRP A 302 20.25 -4.14 11.71
CA TRP A 302 19.19 -5.12 12.02
C TRP A 302 17.77 -4.64 11.68
N PHE A 303 17.37 -4.73 10.40
CA PHE A 303 15.99 -4.45 9.96
C PHE A 303 15.01 -5.59 10.25
N ASP A 304 15.51 -6.82 10.38
CA ASP A 304 14.70 -8.03 10.44
C ASP A 304 13.80 -8.09 11.69
N TRP A 305 14.13 -7.35 12.75
CA TRP A 305 13.33 -7.36 13.98
C TRP A 305 11.87 -6.96 13.75
N ILE A 306 11.59 -6.12 12.73
CA ILE A 306 10.22 -5.68 12.41
C ILE A 306 9.34 -6.86 12.02
N ASP A 307 9.92 -7.90 11.41
CA ASP A 307 9.16 -9.08 10.98
C ASP A 307 8.88 -10.06 12.14
N TYR A 308 9.51 -9.85 13.30
CA TYR A 308 9.30 -10.63 14.53
C TYR A 308 8.15 -10.12 15.41
N GLU A 309 7.27 -9.26 14.90
CA GLU A 309 6.09 -8.86 15.66
C GLU A 309 5.07 -10.02 15.77
N PRO A 310 4.51 -10.32 16.96
CA PRO A 310 3.52 -11.39 17.16
C PRO A 310 2.26 -11.29 16.30
N PHE A 311 2.01 -10.16 15.64
CA PHE A 311 0.92 -9.99 14.69
C PHE A 311 1.05 -10.94 13.50
N SER A 312 2.28 -11.21 13.03
CA SER A 312 2.49 -12.11 11.88
C SER A 312 2.12 -13.56 12.20
N ALA A 313 2.03 -13.95 13.48
CA ALA A 313 1.57 -15.27 13.89
C ALA A 313 0.12 -15.60 13.46
N PHE A 314 -0.70 -14.60 13.12
CA PHE A 314 -2.03 -14.85 12.52
C PHE A 314 -1.95 -15.46 11.11
N VAL A 315 -0.81 -15.28 10.43
CA VAL A 315 -0.53 -15.83 9.10
C VAL A 315 0.46 -16.99 9.26
N PHE A 316 0.01 -18.11 9.83
CA PHE A 316 0.84 -19.26 10.20
C PHE A 316 1.69 -19.84 9.06
N GLN A 317 1.26 -19.66 7.80
CA GLN A 317 2.00 -20.16 6.63
C GLN A 317 3.28 -19.35 6.35
N SER A 318 3.35 -18.11 6.81
CA SER A 318 4.47 -17.19 6.57
C SER A 318 5.23 -16.82 7.85
N ALA A 319 4.68 -17.14 9.02
CA ALA A 319 5.29 -16.82 10.30
C ALA A 319 6.41 -17.80 10.67
N SER A 320 7.54 -17.26 11.11
CA SER A 320 8.60 -18.06 11.74
C SER A 320 8.08 -18.73 13.02
N TRP A 321 8.54 -19.95 13.29
CA TRP A 321 8.23 -20.69 14.51
C TRP A 321 8.55 -19.86 15.78
N VAL A 322 9.61 -19.04 15.73
CA VAL A 322 10.01 -18.14 16.83
C VAL A 322 8.88 -17.17 17.15
N VAL A 323 8.26 -16.57 16.13
CA VAL A 323 7.18 -15.60 16.30
C VAL A 323 5.92 -16.25 16.85
N ILE A 324 5.62 -17.48 16.43
CA ILE A 324 4.50 -18.26 16.95
C ILE A 324 4.71 -18.54 18.45
N VAL A 325 5.91 -18.97 18.85
CA VAL A 325 6.23 -19.21 20.27
C VAL A 325 6.08 -17.92 21.09
N ILE A 326 6.62 -16.80 20.61
CA ILE A 326 6.49 -15.49 21.27
C ILE A 326 5.01 -15.11 21.41
N ALA A 327 4.21 -15.28 20.35
CA ALA A 327 2.78 -14.98 20.37
C ALA A 327 2.04 -15.83 21.41
N VAL A 328 2.28 -17.15 21.43
CA VAL A 328 1.68 -18.07 22.40
C VAL A 328 2.06 -17.69 23.84
N VAL A 329 3.33 -17.37 24.10
CA VAL A 329 3.80 -16.94 25.43
C VAL A 329 3.07 -15.67 25.89
N PHE A 330 2.94 -14.66 25.03
CA PHE A 330 2.24 -13.43 25.39
C PHE A 330 0.73 -13.63 25.55
N VAL A 331 0.10 -14.50 24.76
CA VAL A 331 -1.31 -14.87 24.92
C VAL A 331 -1.52 -15.62 26.24
N ALA A 332 -0.65 -16.57 26.59
CA ALA A 332 -0.70 -17.26 27.88
C ALA A 332 -0.53 -16.27 29.04
N LEU A 333 0.46 -15.38 28.97
CA LEU A 333 0.67 -14.32 29.96
C LEU A 333 -0.55 -13.39 30.08
N SER A 334 -1.29 -13.17 28.99
CA SER A 334 -2.46 -12.30 28.97
C SER A 334 -3.67 -12.84 29.77
N THR A 335 -3.67 -14.13 30.09
CA THR A 335 -4.67 -14.74 30.99
C THR A 335 -4.57 -14.19 32.41
N VAL A 336 -3.38 -13.77 32.86
CA VAL A 336 -3.14 -13.28 34.23
C VAL A 336 -2.89 -11.76 34.25
N ILE A 337 -2.17 -11.25 33.26
CA ILE A 337 -1.84 -9.82 33.11
C ILE A 337 -2.67 -9.23 31.98
N VAL A 338 -3.32 -8.10 32.19
CA VAL A 338 -4.14 -7.49 31.12
C VAL A 338 -3.24 -6.91 30.01
N ARG A 339 -3.32 -7.50 28.80
CA ARG A 339 -2.66 -7.05 27.56
C ARG A 339 -1.14 -6.79 27.70
N PRO A 340 -0.33 -7.77 28.13
CA PRO A 340 1.06 -7.57 28.48
C PRO A 340 1.91 -7.12 27.29
N TYR A 341 1.71 -7.71 26.10
CA TYR A 341 2.45 -7.32 24.90
C TYR A 341 2.11 -5.89 24.47
N CYS A 342 0.82 -5.60 24.28
CA CYS A 342 0.37 -4.28 23.86
C CYS A 342 0.74 -3.18 24.87
N ARG A 343 0.80 -3.51 26.16
CA ARG A 343 1.11 -2.55 27.20
C ARG A 343 2.61 -2.34 27.42
N PHE A 344 3.47 -3.33 27.20
CA PHE A 344 4.86 -3.23 27.65
C PHE A 344 5.92 -3.48 26.57
N VAL A 345 5.55 -4.03 25.41
CA VAL A 345 6.54 -4.45 24.41
C VAL A 345 6.23 -3.91 23.01
N CYS A 346 4.95 -3.84 22.64
CA CYS A 346 4.51 -3.54 21.28
C CYS A 346 5.11 -2.22 20.72
N PRO A 347 5.96 -2.29 19.67
CA PRO A 347 6.57 -1.10 19.08
C PRO A 347 5.56 -0.31 18.25
N THR A 348 4.66 -0.95 17.50
CA THR A 348 3.56 -0.27 16.79
C THR A 348 2.62 0.47 17.74
N GLY A 349 2.31 -0.14 18.89
CA GLY A 349 1.52 0.50 19.93
C GLY A 349 2.24 1.70 20.56
N SER A 350 3.57 1.65 20.64
CA SER A 350 4.40 2.77 21.12
C SER A 350 4.43 3.93 20.11
N LEU A 351 4.55 3.62 18.81
CA LEU A 351 4.43 4.58 17.71
C LEU A 351 3.08 5.32 17.76
N PHE A 352 1.97 4.58 17.86
CA PHE A 352 0.63 5.18 17.98
C PHE A 352 0.47 5.98 19.27
N LYS A 353 1.07 5.53 20.38
CA LYS A 353 1.00 6.29 21.63
C LYS A 353 1.77 7.61 21.53
N TYR A 354 2.92 7.60 20.85
CA TYR A 354 3.74 8.80 20.65
C TYR A 354 3.03 9.82 19.76
N SER A 355 2.38 9.39 18.67
CA SER A 355 1.61 10.27 17.77
C SER A 355 0.36 10.92 18.41
N GLN A 356 0.03 10.53 19.64
CA GLN A 356 -1.14 10.99 20.39
C GLN A 356 -0.76 11.77 21.65
N GLN A 357 0.55 11.96 21.91
CA GLN A 357 1.02 12.70 23.08
C GLN A 357 0.80 14.20 22.88
N SER A 358 -0.04 14.79 23.72
CA SER A 358 0.05 16.22 24.02
C SER A 358 0.97 16.37 25.25
N THR A 359 2.05 17.14 25.10
CA THR A 359 3.11 17.36 26.11
C THR A 359 2.66 18.14 27.34
N LEU A 360 1.38 18.52 27.46
CA LEU A 360 0.83 19.14 28.66
C LEU A 360 0.54 18.09 29.74
N LYS A 361 1.62 17.50 30.26
CA LYS A 361 1.61 16.68 31.47
C LYS A 361 2.61 17.19 32.50
N ASN A 362 2.54 18.49 32.80
CA ASN A 362 2.76 18.96 34.17
C ASN A 362 1.42 18.92 34.90
N LYS A 363 1.00 17.71 35.29
CA LYS A 363 0.12 17.58 36.45
C LYS A 363 1.05 17.52 37.66
N LYS A 364 1.09 18.62 38.42
CA LYS A 364 1.44 18.63 39.84
C LYS A 364 0.70 17.52 40.57
#